data_AF-A0A8J5RB37-F1
#
_entry.id   AF-A0A8J5RB37-F1
#
_cell.length_a   1.000
_cell.length_b   1.000
_cell.length_c   1.000
_cell.angle_alpha   90.00
_cell.angle_beta   90.00
_cell.angle_gamma   90.00
#
_symmetry.space_group_name_H-M   'P 1'
#
loop_
_entity.id
_entity.type
_entity.pdbx_description
1 polymer ?
#
loop_
_entity_poly.entity_id
_entity_poly.type
_entity_poly.pdbx_seq_one_letter_code
_entity_poly.pdbx_strand_id
1 'polypeptide(L)'
;MDEYLTYFFILLYSINYTVSDSDDFIFEYSNSQECSRNELFIPHNFTCQKCPSNLISSENRLECICEKNSKQITSEDDTVSCERCQYSTILTSDETDCIYCQNNTCHCSNNQIKIERHHNGTLLDTLMCLPCPENSFLSSDNSKCLPCSIIFTKNYEEIFSLTILYERILKYCLQNNLTEWINIKESYLIKYQRQVIDSYYLRTELSVAHQLCR
;
A
#
# COMPACT_ATOMS: atom_id res chain seq x y z
N MET A 1 50.38 58.13 -35.74
CA MET A 1 49.52 57.68 -34.61
C MET A 1 48.22 57.06 -35.11
N ASP A 2 47.82 57.34 -36.37
CA ASP A 2 46.55 56.89 -36.96
C ASP A 2 46.52 55.43 -37.45
N GLU A 3 47.65 54.85 -37.88
CA GLU A 3 47.68 53.45 -38.36
C GLU A 3 47.49 52.42 -37.22
N TYR A 4 47.96 52.72 -36.02
CA TYR A 4 47.77 51.83 -34.87
C TYR A 4 46.31 51.81 -34.39
N LEU A 5 45.62 52.96 -34.52
CA LEU A 5 44.20 53.08 -34.19
C LEU A 5 43.33 52.31 -35.18
N THR A 6 43.64 52.35 -36.48
CA THR A 6 42.90 51.55 -37.49
C THR A 6 43.11 50.05 -37.29
N TYR A 7 44.34 49.59 -37.01
CA TYR A 7 44.58 48.18 -36.67
C TYR A 7 43.86 47.74 -35.39
N PHE A 8 43.80 48.62 -34.38
CA PHE A 8 43.06 48.35 -33.14
C PHE A 8 41.55 48.23 -33.38
N PHE A 9 40.96 49.11 -34.20
CA PHE A 9 39.55 49.02 -34.57
C PHE A 9 39.23 47.79 -35.44
N ILE A 10 40.12 47.39 -36.35
CA ILE A 10 39.96 46.15 -37.15
C ILE A 10 40.03 44.92 -36.23
N LEU A 11 40.97 44.90 -35.29
CA LEU A 11 41.05 43.85 -34.26
C LEU A 11 39.76 43.77 -33.45
N LEU A 12 39.28 44.89 -32.90
CA LEU A 12 38.01 44.91 -32.15
C LEU A 12 36.80 44.48 -32.99
N TYR A 13 36.76 44.83 -34.27
CA TYR A 13 35.69 44.41 -35.19
C TYR A 13 35.75 42.89 -35.45
N SER A 14 36.95 42.32 -35.61
CA SER A 14 37.14 40.87 -35.79
C SER A 14 36.84 40.05 -34.51
N ILE A 15 37.08 40.62 -33.32
CA ILE A 15 36.76 39.97 -32.04
C ILE A 15 35.23 39.94 -31.83
N ASN A 16 34.51 40.98 -32.22
CA ASN A 16 33.03 41.00 -32.14
C ASN A 16 32.37 39.99 -33.09
N TYR A 17 33.01 39.62 -34.21
CA TYR A 17 32.45 38.65 -35.16
C TYR A 17 32.68 37.19 -34.74
N THR A 18 33.64 36.92 -33.85
CA THR A 18 33.97 35.56 -33.37
C THR A 18 33.27 35.17 -32.07
N VAL A 19 32.48 36.08 -31.47
CA VAL A 19 31.77 35.87 -30.19
C VAL A 19 30.24 35.74 -30.39
N SER A 20 29.77 35.54 -31.62
CA SER A 20 28.35 35.36 -31.92
C SER A 20 28.06 34.03 -32.62
N ASP A 21 28.60 32.95 -32.08
CA ASP A 21 28.05 31.62 -32.31
C ASP A 21 28.00 30.91 -30.96
N SER A 22 26.99 31.24 -30.16
CA SER A 22 26.54 30.31 -29.13
C SER A 22 25.87 29.19 -29.89
N ASP A 23 26.60 28.10 -30.15
CA ASP A 23 25.98 26.83 -30.51
C ASP A 23 25.03 26.47 -29.37
N ASP A 24 23.78 26.89 -29.48
CA ASP A 24 22.72 26.53 -28.55
C ASP A 24 22.44 25.04 -28.76
N PHE A 25 23.17 24.19 -28.05
CA PHE A 25 22.92 22.75 -28.05
C PHE A 25 21.59 22.49 -27.33
N ILE A 26 20.54 22.28 -28.10
CA ILE A 26 19.27 21.77 -27.61
C ILE A 26 19.47 20.27 -27.35
N PHE A 27 19.51 19.88 -26.07
CA PHE A 27 19.54 18.48 -25.67
C PHE A 27 18.11 17.98 -25.46
N GLU A 28 17.63 17.10 -26.34
CA GLU A 28 16.39 16.37 -26.11
C GLU A 28 16.62 15.37 -24.97
N TYR A 29 15.89 15.54 -23.88
CA TYR A 29 15.91 14.63 -22.74
C TYR A 29 14.50 14.11 -22.50
N SER A 30 14.40 12.88 -22.02
CA SER A 30 13.17 12.36 -21.46
C SER A 30 13.16 12.53 -19.95
N ASN A 31 11.99 12.65 -19.36
CA ASN A 31 11.79 12.39 -17.92
C ASN A 31 11.00 11.10 -17.70
N SER A 32 10.89 10.67 -16.44
CA SER A 32 10.24 9.39 -16.14
C SER A 32 8.77 9.33 -16.55
N GLN A 33 8.05 10.45 -16.60
CA GLN A 33 6.63 10.48 -16.98
C GLN A 33 6.42 10.36 -18.49
N GLU A 34 7.46 10.60 -19.29
CA GLU A 34 7.42 10.52 -20.74
C GLU A 34 7.69 9.10 -21.25
N CYS A 35 8.23 8.21 -20.42
CA CYS A 35 8.43 6.82 -20.78
C CYS A 35 7.11 6.03 -20.83
N SER A 36 6.97 5.22 -21.89
CA SER A 36 5.81 4.34 -22.08
C SER A 36 5.70 3.30 -20.96
N ARG A 37 4.56 2.61 -20.85
CA ARG A 37 4.35 1.53 -19.86
C ARG A 37 5.34 0.37 -19.96
N ASN A 38 5.98 0.20 -21.11
CA ASN A 38 6.97 -0.86 -21.35
C ASN A 38 8.40 -0.31 -21.41
N GLU A 39 8.60 0.92 -20.94
CA GLU A 39 9.88 1.62 -20.98
C GLU A 39 10.29 2.09 -19.59
N LEU A 40 11.54 1.81 -19.26
CA LEU A 40 12.27 2.22 -18.08
C LEU A 40 13.00 3.53 -18.37
N PHE A 41 12.90 4.50 -17.47
CA PHE A 41 13.70 5.69 -17.48
C PHE A 41 15.10 5.42 -16.91
N ILE A 42 16.14 5.82 -17.65
CA ILE A 42 17.55 5.69 -17.28
C ILE A 42 18.07 7.07 -16.87
N PRO A 43 18.21 7.36 -15.55
CA PRO A 43 18.56 8.70 -15.07
C PRO A 43 19.94 9.19 -15.53
N HIS A 44 20.89 8.27 -15.79
CA HIS A 44 22.26 8.62 -16.18
C HIS A 44 22.32 9.32 -17.54
N ASN A 45 21.45 8.91 -18.48
CA ASN A 45 21.45 9.40 -19.86
C ASN A 45 20.18 10.18 -20.20
N PHE A 46 19.24 10.28 -19.25
CA PHE A 46 17.92 10.89 -19.44
C PHE A 46 17.12 10.30 -20.62
N THR A 47 17.17 8.97 -20.78
CA THR A 47 16.51 8.24 -21.88
C THR A 47 15.52 7.19 -21.39
N CYS A 48 14.56 6.84 -22.24
CA CYS A 48 13.66 5.70 -22.05
C CYS A 48 14.21 4.47 -22.78
N GLN A 49 14.26 3.33 -22.10
CA GLN A 49 14.71 2.05 -22.65
C GLN A 49 13.63 1.00 -22.45
N LYS A 50 13.38 0.16 -23.47
CA LYS A 50 12.39 -0.92 -23.36
C LYS A 50 12.77 -1.93 -22.29
N CYS A 51 11.79 -2.35 -21.51
CA CYS A 51 11.94 -3.46 -20.59
C CYS A 51 12.24 -4.78 -21.34
N PRO A 52 13.02 -5.70 -20.73
CA PRO A 52 13.22 -7.04 -21.24
C PRO A 52 11.88 -7.78 -21.41
N SER A 53 11.84 -8.78 -22.30
CA SER A 53 10.61 -9.47 -22.69
C SER A 53 9.80 -9.98 -21.50
N ASN A 54 8.49 -9.72 -21.52
CA ASN A 54 7.49 -10.07 -20.48
C ASN A 54 7.57 -9.27 -19.17
N LEU A 55 8.42 -8.24 -19.08
CA LEU A 55 8.41 -7.27 -17.99
C LEU A 55 7.72 -5.97 -18.44
N ILE A 56 7.15 -5.26 -17.47
CA ILE A 56 6.57 -3.92 -17.63
C ILE A 56 7.33 -2.92 -16.76
N SER A 57 7.16 -1.64 -17.06
CA SER A 57 7.74 -0.58 -16.25
C SER A 57 6.92 -0.35 -14.98
N SER A 58 7.62 -0.12 -13.87
CA SER A 58 7.03 0.26 -12.59
C SER A 58 6.26 1.58 -12.68
N GLU A 59 5.46 1.91 -11.66
CA GLU A 59 4.67 3.16 -11.66
C GLU A 59 5.53 4.41 -11.80
N ASN A 60 6.70 4.44 -11.14
CA ASN A 60 7.68 5.53 -11.23
C ASN A 60 8.58 5.46 -12.47
N ARG A 61 8.44 4.42 -13.30
CA ARG A 61 9.25 4.13 -14.49
C ARG A 61 10.73 3.97 -14.21
N LEU A 62 11.13 3.54 -13.02
CA LEU A 62 12.54 3.37 -12.64
C LEU A 62 12.96 1.90 -12.54
N GLU A 63 12.04 0.96 -12.69
CA GLU A 63 12.31 -0.47 -12.61
C GLU A 63 11.46 -1.23 -13.63
N CYS A 64 12.00 -2.35 -14.15
CA CYS A 64 11.22 -3.31 -14.89
C CYS A 64 10.75 -4.42 -13.94
N ILE A 65 9.45 -4.61 -13.84
CA ILE A 65 8.79 -5.52 -12.91
C ILE A 65 7.85 -6.47 -13.66
N CYS A 66 7.41 -7.54 -13.00
CA CYS A 66 6.36 -8.39 -13.54
C CYS A 66 5.00 -7.70 -13.50
N GLU A 67 4.16 -8.00 -14.50
CA GLU A 67 2.77 -7.57 -14.46
C GLU A 67 2.06 -8.12 -13.23
N LYS A 68 1.04 -7.39 -12.76
CA LYS A 68 0.17 -7.83 -11.68
C LYS A 68 -0.33 -9.26 -11.92
N ASN A 69 -0.30 -10.07 -10.85
CA ASN A 69 -0.67 -11.49 -10.88
C ASN A 69 0.24 -12.38 -11.74
N SER A 70 1.53 -12.03 -11.82
CA SER A 70 2.57 -12.83 -12.47
C SER A 70 3.74 -12.99 -11.51
N LYS A 71 4.28 -14.21 -11.42
CA LYS A 71 5.47 -14.49 -10.60
C LYS A 71 6.73 -14.29 -11.42
N GLN A 72 7.81 -13.92 -10.73
CA GLN A 72 9.13 -13.81 -11.33
C GLN A 72 9.77 -15.21 -11.45
N ILE A 73 10.38 -15.48 -12.59
CA ILE A 73 11.17 -16.70 -12.82
C ILE A 73 12.58 -16.28 -13.22
N THR A 74 13.55 -16.81 -12.48
CA THR A 74 14.96 -16.68 -12.81
C THR A 74 15.43 -17.96 -13.50
N SER A 75 15.96 -17.81 -14.71
CA SER A 75 16.56 -18.92 -15.46
C SER A 75 17.97 -19.23 -14.93
N GLU A 76 18.55 -20.36 -15.33
CA GLU A 76 19.93 -20.74 -14.94
C GLU A 76 20.98 -19.69 -15.33
N ASP A 77 20.74 -18.96 -16.41
CA ASP A 77 21.60 -17.86 -16.90
C ASP A 77 21.29 -16.50 -16.22
N ASP A 78 20.71 -16.50 -15.01
CA ASP A 78 20.26 -15.32 -14.26
C ASP A 78 19.28 -14.40 -15.03
N THR A 79 18.69 -14.91 -16.10
CA THR A 79 17.73 -14.17 -16.90
C THR A 79 16.37 -14.17 -16.22
N VAL A 80 15.90 -12.96 -15.88
CA VAL A 80 14.60 -12.74 -15.26
C VAL A 80 13.49 -12.72 -16.32
N SER A 81 12.42 -13.46 -16.05
CA SER A 81 11.20 -13.50 -16.85
C SER A 81 9.98 -13.54 -15.93
N CYS A 82 8.78 -13.38 -16.50
CA CYS A 82 7.54 -13.40 -15.75
C CYS A 82 6.60 -14.49 -16.28
N GLU A 83 6.00 -15.25 -15.36
CA GLU A 83 4.94 -16.22 -15.66
C GLU A 83 3.64 -15.76 -15.03
N ARG A 84 2.60 -15.61 -15.86
CA ARG A 84 1.28 -15.22 -15.38
C ARG A 84 0.63 -16.37 -14.62
N CYS A 85 0.05 -16.07 -13.46
CA CYS A 85 -0.73 -17.04 -12.71
C CYS A 85 -1.95 -17.51 -13.54
N GLN A 86 -2.20 -18.82 -13.53
CA GLN A 86 -3.27 -19.45 -14.28
C GLN A 86 -4.67 -19.06 -13.75
N TYR A 87 -5.72 -19.42 -14.50
CA TYR A 87 -7.09 -19.20 -14.06
C TYR A 87 -7.35 -19.85 -12.69
N SER A 88 -8.12 -19.16 -11.83
CA SER A 88 -8.40 -19.56 -10.44
C SER A 88 -7.19 -19.58 -9.51
N THR A 89 -6.05 -19.03 -9.92
CA THR A 89 -4.89 -18.84 -9.05
C THR A 89 -4.55 -17.36 -8.89
N ILE A 90 -4.01 -17.01 -7.72
CA ILE A 90 -3.48 -15.67 -7.45
C ILE A 90 -2.03 -15.73 -7.05
N LEU A 91 -1.30 -14.65 -7.31
CA LEU A 91 0.04 -14.45 -6.77
C LEU A 91 -0.02 -14.39 -5.24
N THR A 92 0.87 -15.11 -4.58
CA THR A 92 1.02 -15.10 -3.12
C THR A 92 1.42 -13.72 -2.61
N SER A 93 1.17 -13.44 -1.34
CA SER A 93 1.51 -12.17 -0.68
C SER A 93 3.02 -11.91 -0.59
N ASP A 94 3.85 -12.94 -0.71
CA ASP A 94 5.31 -12.81 -0.83
C ASP A 94 5.80 -12.71 -2.28
N GLU A 95 4.88 -12.68 -3.26
CA GLU A 95 5.13 -12.49 -4.69
C GLU A 95 5.98 -13.59 -5.38
N THR A 96 6.09 -14.76 -4.75
CA THR A 96 6.96 -15.84 -5.24
C THR A 96 6.24 -16.95 -6.00
N ASP A 97 4.97 -17.23 -5.68
CA ASP A 97 4.24 -18.40 -6.19
C ASP A 97 2.79 -18.05 -6.59
N CYS A 98 2.16 -18.93 -7.36
CA CYS A 98 0.73 -18.83 -7.68
C CYS A 98 -0.05 -19.89 -6.89
N ILE A 99 -1.02 -19.47 -6.08
CA ILE A 99 -1.84 -20.35 -5.24
C ILE A 99 -3.27 -20.45 -5.75
N TYR A 100 -3.85 -21.65 -5.70
CA TYR A 100 -5.24 -21.90 -6.10
C TYR A 100 -6.25 -21.33 -5.10
N CYS A 101 -7.35 -20.79 -5.62
CA CYS A 101 -8.46 -20.28 -4.83
C CYS A 101 -9.62 -21.26 -4.83
N GLN A 102 -10.09 -21.63 -3.64
CA GLN A 102 -11.27 -22.47 -3.50
C GLN A 102 -12.50 -21.76 -4.08
N ASN A 103 -13.25 -22.44 -4.96
CA ASN A 103 -14.47 -21.93 -5.61
C ASN A 103 -14.29 -20.58 -6.34
N ASN A 104 -13.10 -20.28 -6.87
CA ASN A 104 -12.74 -19.00 -7.51
C ASN A 104 -12.84 -17.77 -6.58
N THR A 105 -12.97 -17.96 -5.26
CA THR A 105 -12.95 -16.88 -4.28
C THR A 105 -11.59 -16.85 -3.59
N CYS A 106 -10.79 -15.84 -3.90
CA CYS A 106 -9.45 -15.64 -3.34
C CYS A 106 -9.44 -14.68 -2.14
N HIS A 107 -10.63 -14.33 -1.64
CA HIS A 107 -10.81 -13.37 -0.56
C HIS A 107 -11.37 -14.08 0.66
N CYS A 108 -10.79 -13.79 1.82
CA CYS A 108 -11.32 -14.22 3.10
C CYS A 108 -12.42 -13.27 3.57
N SER A 109 -13.34 -13.79 4.38
CA SER A 109 -14.40 -12.97 4.97
C SER A 109 -13.82 -12.01 6.02
N ASN A 110 -14.65 -11.06 6.47
CA ASN A 110 -14.28 -10.18 7.58
C ASN A 110 -13.84 -11.01 8.81
N ASN A 111 -12.81 -10.53 9.51
CA ASN A 111 -12.22 -11.20 10.67
C ASN A 111 -11.54 -12.56 10.38
N GLN A 112 -11.13 -12.82 9.14
CA GLN A 112 -10.34 -13.99 8.76
C GLN A 112 -9.03 -13.55 8.10
N ILE A 113 -7.93 -14.24 8.42
CA ILE A 113 -6.63 -14.07 7.76
C ILE A 113 -6.48 -15.04 6.60
N LYS A 114 -5.76 -14.59 5.57
CA LYS A 114 -5.36 -15.39 4.42
C LYS A 114 -4.11 -16.20 4.75
N ILE A 115 -4.16 -17.52 4.56
CA ILE A 115 -3.04 -18.45 4.74
C ILE A 115 -2.70 -19.08 3.39
N GLU A 116 -1.45 -18.89 2.96
CA GLU A 116 -0.96 -19.36 1.65
C GLU A 116 0.15 -20.39 1.76
N ARG A 117 0.79 -20.49 2.93
CA ARG A 117 1.90 -21.41 3.20
C ARG A 117 1.67 -22.15 4.50
N HIS A 118 2.24 -23.35 4.58
CA HIS A 118 2.38 -24.09 5.81
C HIS A 118 3.41 -23.44 6.74
N HIS A 119 3.43 -23.85 8.01
CA HIS A 119 4.35 -23.33 9.03
C HIS A 119 5.85 -23.54 8.70
N ASN A 120 6.16 -24.49 7.83
CA ASN A 120 7.51 -24.77 7.32
C ASN A 120 7.87 -23.94 6.06
N GLY A 121 6.96 -23.08 5.59
CA GLY A 121 7.14 -22.24 4.41
C GLY A 121 6.71 -22.89 3.08
N THR A 122 6.27 -24.14 3.06
CA THR A 122 5.81 -24.77 1.80
C THR A 122 4.47 -24.20 1.35
N LEU A 123 4.29 -24.01 0.05
CA LEU A 123 3.04 -23.52 -0.53
C LEU A 123 1.89 -24.48 -0.21
N LEU A 124 0.72 -23.93 0.12
CA LEU A 124 -0.51 -24.69 0.25
C LEU A 124 -1.10 -25.00 -1.12
N ASP A 125 -1.70 -26.18 -1.27
CA ASP A 125 -2.41 -26.56 -2.51
C ASP A 125 -3.58 -25.61 -2.82
N THR A 126 -4.20 -25.04 -1.79
CA THR A 126 -5.33 -24.13 -1.90
C THR A 126 -5.28 -23.11 -0.77
N LEU A 127 -5.57 -21.86 -1.10
CA LEU A 127 -5.68 -20.76 -0.15
C LEU A 127 -6.68 -21.12 0.96
N MET A 128 -6.26 -20.92 2.21
CA MET A 128 -7.09 -21.14 3.38
C MET A 128 -7.39 -19.83 4.10
N CYS A 129 -8.58 -19.74 4.67
CA CYS A 129 -8.99 -18.62 5.50
C CYS A 129 -9.14 -19.09 6.95
N LEU A 130 -8.42 -18.45 7.87
CA LEU A 130 -8.46 -18.79 9.29
C LEU A 130 -9.15 -17.64 10.06
N PRO A 131 -10.20 -17.91 10.85
CA PRO A 131 -10.80 -16.87 11.69
C PRO A 131 -9.83 -16.41 12.76
N CYS A 132 -9.86 -15.10 13.03
CA CYS A 132 -9.10 -14.56 14.14
C CYS A 132 -9.66 -15.06 15.48
N PRO A 133 -8.78 -15.44 16.43
CA PRO A 133 -9.21 -15.91 17.74
C PRO A 133 -9.95 -14.81 18.52
N GLU A 134 -10.70 -15.20 19.54
CA GLU A 134 -11.37 -14.25 20.43
C GLU A 134 -10.40 -13.20 21.00
N ASN A 135 -10.87 -11.97 21.17
CA ASN A 135 -10.06 -10.82 21.61
C ASN A 135 -8.86 -10.48 20.70
N SER A 136 -8.97 -10.77 19.42
CA SER A 136 -8.08 -10.26 18.37
C SER A 136 -8.88 -9.65 17.23
N PHE A 137 -8.23 -8.81 16.43
CA PHE A 137 -8.81 -8.17 15.27
C PHE A 137 -7.90 -8.34 14.06
N LEU A 138 -8.46 -8.21 12.87
CA LEU A 138 -7.72 -8.35 11.62
C LEU A 138 -6.82 -7.13 11.38
N SER A 139 -5.56 -7.35 10.98
CA SER A 139 -4.66 -6.28 10.54
C SER A 139 -5.19 -5.57 9.29
N SER A 140 -4.77 -4.33 9.05
CA SER A 140 -5.23 -3.52 7.91
C SER A 140 -4.95 -4.15 6.54
N ASP A 141 -3.92 -4.99 6.45
CA ASP A 141 -3.51 -5.75 5.27
C ASP A 141 -4.10 -7.17 5.23
N ASN A 142 -4.97 -7.52 6.19
CA ASN A 142 -5.61 -8.83 6.35
C ASN A 142 -4.65 -10.03 6.46
N SER A 143 -3.38 -9.78 6.83
CA SER A 143 -2.35 -10.82 6.90
C SER A 143 -2.24 -11.47 8.28
N LYS A 144 -2.66 -10.77 9.35
CA LYS A 144 -2.42 -11.18 10.74
C LYS A 144 -3.62 -10.85 11.62
N CYS A 145 -3.78 -11.65 12.68
CA CYS A 145 -4.66 -11.32 13.78
C CYS A 145 -3.86 -10.60 14.86
N LEU A 146 -4.22 -9.36 15.11
CA LEU A 146 -3.59 -8.51 16.11
C LEU A 146 -4.34 -8.65 17.43
N PRO A 147 -3.65 -8.92 18.55
CA PRO A 147 -4.30 -8.95 19.85
C PRO A 147 -4.76 -7.54 20.25
N CYS A 148 -5.91 -7.46 20.90
CA CYS A 148 -6.49 -6.20 21.38
C CYS A 148 -5.59 -5.42 22.36
N SER A 149 -4.63 -6.08 23.01
CA SER A 149 -3.68 -5.44 23.92
C SER A 149 -2.72 -4.46 23.23
N ILE A 150 -2.47 -4.60 21.92
CA ILE A 150 -1.48 -3.80 21.17
C ILE A 150 -2.01 -2.39 20.82
N ILE A 151 -3.33 -2.15 20.90
CA ILE A 151 -3.96 -0.86 20.55
C ILE A 151 -3.41 0.32 21.40
N PHE A 152 -2.74 0.06 22.53
CA PHE A 152 -2.31 1.11 23.46
C PHE A 152 -0.81 1.23 23.72
N THR A 153 0.05 0.52 22.97
CA THR A 153 1.50 0.78 23.02
C THR A 153 1.92 1.73 21.89
N LYS A 154 1.70 3.04 22.12
CA LYS A 154 2.25 4.21 21.41
C LYS A 154 2.04 4.34 19.89
N ASN A 155 1.46 5.48 19.49
CA ASN A 155 1.54 6.14 18.19
C ASN A 155 1.10 5.34 16.95
N TYR A 156 -0.17 4.95 16.90
CA TYR A 156 -0.83 4.60 15.62
C TYR A 156 -2.15 5.37 15.51
N GLU A 157 -2.07 6.70 15.41
CA GLU A 157 -3.22 7.57 15.16
C GLU A 157 -3.65 7.62 13.68
N GLU A 158 -2.94 6.97 12.76
CA GLU A 158 -3.22 7.11 11.31
C GLU A 158 -3.88 5.89 10.65
N ILE A 159 -4.14 4.78 11.36
CA ILE A 159 -4.70 3.54 10.76
C ILE A 159 -6.12 3.25 11.25
N PHE A 160 -6.97 4.28 11.38
CA PHE A 160 -8.41 4.10 11.57
C PHE A 160 -9.19 4.80 10.46
N SER A 161 -8.93 4.37 9.23
CA SER A 161 -9.83 4.61 8.10
C SER A 161 -10.06 3.28 7.41
N LEU A 162 -11.01 2.49 7.93
CA LEU A 162 -11.69 1.39 7.23
C LEU A 162 -12.79 0.84 8.15
N THR A 163 -14.01 1.35 7.94
CA THR A 163 -15.36 0.73 8.00
C THR A 163 -15.77 -0.27 9.11
N ILE A 164 -14.92 -0.67 10.04
CA ILE A 164 -15.25 -1.50 11.19
C ILE A 164 -14.56 -0.89 12.41
N LEU A 165 -15.29 -0.01 13.10
CA LEU A 165 -14.84 0.53 14.37
C LEU A 165 -14.95 -0.58 15.41
N TYR A 166 -13.82 -1.16 15.81
CA TYR A 166 -13.77 -1.99 17.01
C TYR A 166 -13.66 -1.05 18.21
N GLU A 167 -14.71 -0.97 19.02
CA GLU A 167 -14.65 -0.24 20.28
C GLU A 167 -14.19 -1.19 21.39
N ARG A 168 -13.19 -0.73 22.15
CA ARG A 168 -12.73 -1.45 23.33
C ARG A 168 -13.61 -1.09 24.52
N ILE A 169 -14.47 -2.02 24.95
CA ILE A 169 -15.11 -1.94 26.27
C ILE A 169 -14.31 -2.80 27.24
N LEU A 170 -13.57 -2.15 28.15
CA LEU A 170 -12.68 -2.77 29.15
C LEU A 170 -11.54 -3.64 28.56
N LYS A 171 -11.69 -4.96 28.48
CA LYS A 171 -10.68 -5.92 27.94
C LYS A 171 -11.12 -6.56 26.61
N TYR A 172 -12.32 -6.25 26.15
CA TYR A 172 -12.93 -6.87 24.98
C TYR A 172 -12.90 -5.91 23.79
N CYS A 173 -12.61 -6.43 22.61
CA CYS A 173 -12.84 -5.70 21.35
C CYS A 173 -14.18 -6.12 20.80
N LEU A 174 -15.08 -5.17 20.61
CA LEU A 174 -16.43 -5.44 20.15
C LEU A 174 -16.60 -4.83 18.76
N GLN A 175 -16.99 -5.67 17.80
CA GLN A 175 -17.20 -5.27 16.42
C GLN A 175 -18.45 -4.40 16.35
N ASN A 176 -18.29 -3.10 16.04
CA ASN A 176 -19.44 -2.21 15.95
C ASN A 176 -20.20 -2.42 14.64
N ASN A 177 -21.13 -3.38 14.63
CA ASN A 177 -22.10 -3.58 13.54
C ASN A 177 -23.49 -3.00 13.88
N LEU A 178 -23.61 -2.05 14.80
CA LEU A 178 -24.91 -1.57 15.29
C LEU A 178 -25.14 -0.08 15.03
N THR A 179 -25.98 0.19 14.03
CA THR A 179 -26.58 1.48 13.66
C THR A 179 -27.67 1.97 14.62
N GLU A 180 -27.98 1.24 15.70
CA GLU A 180 -29.01 1.63 16.68
C GLU A 180 -28.42 1.64 18.08
N TRP A 181 -27.60 2.65 18.35
CA TRP A 181 -27.29 3.00 19.74
C TRP A 181 -28.58 3.51 20.39
N ILE A 182 -29.14 2.71 21.30
CA ILE A 182 -30.11 3.20 22.28
C ILE A 182 -29.47 4.40 22.97
N ASN A 183 -30.18 5.53 23.03
CA ASN A 183 -29.70 6.80 23.58
C ASN A 183 -29.04 6.57 24.96
N ILE A 184 -27.72 6.38 24.98
CA ILE A 184 -27.00 5.70 26.08
C ILE A 184 -27.23 6.44 27.38
N LYS A 185 -27.32 7.76 27.29
CA LYS A 185 -27.53 8.63 28.45
C LYS A 185 -28.76 8.26 29.27
N GLU A 186 -29.84 7.79 28.65
CA GLU A 186 -31.05 7.41 29.39
C GLU A 186 -30.97 6.00 29.99
N SER A 187 -30.13 5.12 29.42
CA SER A 187 -30.01 3.72 29.83
C SER A 187 -29.30 3.50 31.18
N TYR A 188 -28.46 4.45 31.62
CA TYR A 188 -27.74 4.39 32.90
C TYR A 188 -28.23 5.42 33.93
N LEU A 189 -29.23 6.25 33.59
CA LEU A 189 -29.85 7.19 34.52
C LEU A 189 -31.04 6.54 35.22
N ILE A 190 -30.89 6.25 36.51
CA ILE A 190 -31.96 5.69 37.34
C ILE A 190 -32.74 6.85 37.97
N LYS A 191 -34.01 7.02 37.59
CA LYS A 191 -34.91 8.03 38.16
C LYS A 191 -35.57 7.50 39.43
N TYR A 192 -35.35 8.18 40.55
CA TYR A 192 -36.08 8.02 41.81
C TYR A 192 -37.04 9.19 42.00
N GLN A 193 -37.98 9.06 42.94
CA GLN A 193 -39.02 10.07 43.19
C GLN A 193 -38.48 11.49 43.48
N ARG A 194 -37.23 11.62 43.94
CA ARG A 194 -36.63 12.92 44.32
C ARG A 194 -35.28 13.21 43.66
N GLN A 195 -34.74 12.28 42.87
CA GLN A 195 -33.41 12.44 42.28
C GLN A 195 -33.20 11.52 41.09
N VAL A 196 -32.25 11.88 40.24
CA VAL A 196 -31.78 11.03 39.14
C VAL A 196 -30.34 10.65 39.44
N ILE A 197 -30.06 9.35 39.49
CA ILE A 197 -28.71 8.82 39.76
C ILE A 197 -28.10 8.32 38.46
N ASP A 198 -26.90 8.81 38.15
CA ASP A 198 -26.02 8.22 37.14
C ASP A 198 -25.36 6.96 37.71
N SER A 199 -25.85 5.80 37.28
CA SER A 199 -25.35 4.51 37.75
C SER A 199 -24.07 4.14 37.00
N TYR A 200 -22.94 4.27 37.69
CA TYR A 200 -21.64 3.80 37.17
C TYR A 200 -21.68 2.34 36.73
N TYR A 201 -22.34 1.48 37.48
CA TYR A 201 -22.48 0.05 37.16
C TYR A 201 -23.28 -0.16 35.87
N LEU A 202 -24.44 0.49 35.69
CA LEU A 202 -25.21 0.33 34.45
C LEU A 202 -24.48 0.92 33.24
N ARG A 203 -23.80 2.06 33.43
CA ARG A 203 -22.99 2.67 32.36
C ARG A 203 -21.85 1.77 31.88
N THR A 204 -21.32 0.91 32.75
CA THR A 204 -20.18 0.05 32.45
C THR A 204 -20.60 -1.36 32.03
N GLU A 205 -21.48 -2.00 32.79
CA GLU A 205 -21.82 -3.41 32.62
C GLU A 205 -23.00 -3.65 31.67
N LEU A 206 -23.94 -2.70 31.54
CA LEU A 206 -25.10 -2.88 30.65
C LEU A 206 -24.67 -2.92 29.18
N SER A 207 -23.71 -2.07 28.81
CA SER A 207 -23.11 -1.98 27.48
C SER A 207 -22.46 -3.31 27.09
N VAL A 208 -21.71 -3.90 28.02
CA VAL A 208 -21.05 -5.20 27.87
C VAL A 208 -22.09 -6.31 27.77
N ALA A 209 -23.07 -6.36 28.68
CA ALA A 209 -24.11 -7.39 28.70
C ALA A 209 -24.97 -7.38 27.43
N HIS A 210 -25.33 -6.19 26.92
CA HIS A 210 -26.10 -6.07 25.68
C HIS A 210 -25.34 -6.62 24.47
N GLN A 211 -24.03 -6.41 24.41
CA GLN A 211 -23.20 -6.88 23.29
C GLN A 211 -22.85 -8.37 23.41
N LEU A 212 -22.70 -8.91 24.62
CA LEU A 212 -22.34 -10.31 24.84
C LEU A 212 -23.54 -11.28 24.84
N CYS A 213 -24.74 -10.83 25.16
CA CYS A 213 -25.93 -11.68 25.26
C CYS A 213 -26.83 -11.67 23.99
N ARG A 214 -26.27 -11.29 22.83
CA ARG A 214 -27.01 -11.25 21.56
C ARG A 214 -26.91 -12.58 20.80
#